data_AF-A0A7J9WFB9-F1
#
_entry.id   AF-A0A7J9WFB9-F1
#
_cell.length_a   1.000
_cell.length_b   1.000
_cell.length_c   1.000
_cell.angle_alpha   90.00
_cell.angle_beta   90.00
_cell.angle_gamma   90.00
#
_symmetry.space_group_name_H-M   'P 1'
#
loop_
_entity.id
_entity.type
_entity.pdbx_description
1 polymer ?
#
loop_
_entity_poly.entity_id
_entity_poly.type
_entity_poly.pdbx_seq_one_letter_code
_entity_poly.pdbx_strand_id
1 'polypeptide(L)'
;MNDLRTDRGGTAVRPRQPVCADDDSRRSSALCRCTKGAAVPINRRDFLKLTGATATGAAYAAFGFDLAPAYAQARSLKIDRATEVRSVCPYCAVGCSMIAYVTGHQAANTKPTLVHIEGDPDSPINEGTLCPKGASTMQLALGGSAERALRPKYRAPGADEWQDMSWDEALERITRLVKDTRDDTFEETDDDGNTVNRQRGFAFTGGATQSNEEGYLAAKLMRALGTVYIEQQARV
;
A
#
# COMPACT_ATOMS: atom_id res chain seq x y z
N MET A 1 -5.16 -20.03 -38.11
CA MET A 1 -6.31 -19.29 -37.56
C MET A 1 -5.77 -18.49 -36.38
N ASN A 2 -5.54 -17.19 -36.63
CA ASN A 2 -5.13 -16.07 -35.76
C ASN A 2 -3.92 -16.25 -34.82
N ASP A 3 -2.78 -15.58 -35.05
CA ASP A 3 -2.48 -14.13 -35.00
C ASP A 3 -2.83 -13.45 -33.66
N LEU A 4 -1.82 -13.30 -32.80
CA LEU A 4 -1.74 -12.21 -31.82
C LEU A 4 -0.31 -11.62 -31.83
N ARG A 5 -0.21 -10.54 -32.60
CA ARG A 5 0.82 -9.49 -32.57
C ARG A 5 1.05 -8.99 -31.13
N THR A 6 2.28 -9.05 -30.64
CA THR A 6 2.76 -8.16 -29.57
C THR A 6 3.70 -7.13 -30.18
N ASP A 7 3.16 -5.95 -30.45
CA ASP A 7 3.87 -4.80 -30.96
C ASP A 7 4.66 -4.15 -29.81
N ARG A 8 5.95 -4.48 -29.67
CA ARG A 8 6.88 -3.78 -28.76
C ARG A 8 7.61 -2.70 -29.56
N GLY A 9 6.90 -1.61 -29.87
CA GLY A 9 7.45 -0.41 -30.49
C GLY A 9 8.01 0.57 -29.46
N GLY A 10 9.19 0.29 -28.91
CA GLY A 10 9.97 1.26 -28.14
C GLY A 10 10.79 2.13 -29.08
N THR A 11 10.26 3.27 -29.52
CA THR A 11 11.00 4.25 -30.31
C THR A 11 11.85 5.14 -29.41
N ALA A 12 13.12 4.75 -29.25
CA ALA A 12 14.16 5.65 -28.77
C ALA A 12 14.35 6.79 -29.79
N VAL A 13 13.95 8.00 -29.42
CA VAL A 13 14.17 9.21 -30.22
C VAL A 13 15.66 9.54 -30.18
N ARG A 14 16.40 9.14 -31.23
CA ARG A 14 17.77 9.64 -31.48
C ARG A 14 17.69 11.09 -31.95
N PRO A 15 18.57 12.00 -31.49
CA PRO A 15 18.62 13.35 -32.02
C PRO A 15 19.03 13.33 -33.50
N ARG A 16 18.22 13.95 -34.36
CA ARG A 16 18.54 14.13 -35.79
C ARG A 16 19.81 14.99 -35.91
N GLN A 17 20.84 14.44 -36.54
CA GLN A 17 21.95 15.24 -37.06
C GLN A 17 21.41 16.18 -38.14
N PRO A 18 21.81 17.47 -38.16
CA PRO A 18 21.42 18.36 -39.25
C PRO A 18 22.14 17.94 -40.53
N VAL A 19 21.34 17.62 -41.54
CA VAL A 19 21.80 17.41 -42.92
C VAL A 19 22.18 18.77 -43.48
N CYS A 20 23.45 18.95 -43.82
CA CYS A 20 23.92 20.08 -44.61
C CYS A 20 23.28 19.99 -46.00
N ALA A 21 22.48 20.99 -46.38
CA ALA A 21 22.03 21.15 -47.75
C ALA A 21 23.16 21.81 -48.55
N ASP A 22 23.77 21.04 -49.45
CA ASP A 22 24.53 21.56 -50.57
C ASP A 22 23.57 22.29 -51.51
N ASP A 23 23.84 23.57 -51.80
CA ASP A 23 23.44 24.14 -53.08
C ASP A 23 24.54 25.05 -53.64
N ASP A 24 24.72 24.89 -54.93
CA ASP A 24 25.95 25.07 -55.68
C ASP A 24 26.00 26.44 -56.35
N SER A 25 27.24 26.90 -56.55
CA SER A 25 27.68 27.64 -57.73
C SER A 25 27.63 29.19 -57.75
N ARG A 26 28.85 29.73 -57.93
CA ARG A 26 29.22 30.94 -58.71
C ARG A 26 29.05 32.33 -58.06
N ARG A 27 30.15 32.87 -57.51
CA ARG A 27 31.05 33.85 -58.19
C ARG A 27 32.06 34.49 -57.23
N SER A 28 33.31 34.49 -57.70
CA SER A 28 34.33 35.55 -57.58
C SER A 28 34.97 35.85 -56.23
N SER A 29 36.22 35.40 -56.15
CA SER A 29 37.37 35.95 -55.43
C SER A 29 37.27 37.43 -55.00
N ALA A 30 37.43 37.67 -53.70
CA ALA A 30 38.18 38.82 -53.17
C ALA A 30 38.58 38.53 -51.71
N LEU A 31 39.88 38.60 -51.45
CA LEU A 31 40.45 38.64 -50.10
C LEU A 31 39.82 39.77 -49.27
N CYS A 32 39.31 39.46 -48.08
CA CYS A 32 39.23 40.46 -47.00
C CYS A 32 39.41 39.82 -45.62
N ARG A 33 40.68 39.80 -45.20
CA ARG A 33 41.18 40.42 -43.97
C ARG A 33 40.30 40.23 -42.71
N CYS A 34 40.81 39.42 -41.79
CA CYS A 34 40.41 39.36 -40.39
C CYS A 34 40.66 40.73 -39.72
N THR A 35 39.62 41.44 -39.30
CA THR A 35 39.69 42.46 -38.24
C THR A 35 38.35 42.66 -37.55
N LYS A 36 38.40 42.58 -36.21
CA LYS A 36 37.61 43.34 -35.21
C LYS A 36 36.14 42.96 -34.98
N GLY A 37 35.90 42.44 -33.76
CA GLY A 37 34.71 42.61 -32.91
C GLY A 37 33.35 42.73 -33.60
N ALA A 38 32.67 41.60 -33.79
CA ALA A 38 31.27 41.59 -34.19
C ALA A 38 30.37 41.91 -32.99
N ALA A 39 29.77 43.10 -32.97
CA ALA A 39 28.59 43.36 -32.15
C ALA A 39 27.42 42.58 -32.77
N VAL A 40 26.88 41.60 -32.04
CA VAL A 40 25.72 40.81 -32.47
C VAL A 40 24.50 41.74 -32.56
N PRO A 41 23.79 41.82 -33.70
CA PRO A 41 22.62 42.68 -33.82
C PRO A 41 21.46 42.11 -32.98
N ILE A 42 21.12 42.80 -31.89
CA ILE A 42 20.02 42.41 -31.00
C ILE A 42 18.68 42.79 -31.65
N ASN A 43 17.83 41.80 -31.97
CA ASN A 43 16.48 42.06 -32.47
C ASN A 43 15.54 42.46 -31.31
N ARG A 44 14.40 43.11 -31.59
CA ARG A 44 13.43 43.54 -30.57
C ARG A 44 12.98 42.40 -29.65
N ARG A 45 12.85 41.19 -30.19
CA ARG A 45 12.53 39.97 -29.43
C ARG A 45 13.65 39.58 -28.47
N ASP A 46 14.90 39.73 -28.89
CA ASP A 46 16.07 39.42 -28.07
C ASP A 46 16.28 40.48 -26.99
N PHE A 47 15.99 41.75 -27.30
CA PHE A 47 15.95 42.83 -26.31
C PHE A 47 14.90 42.59 -25.22
N LEU A 48 13.67 42.18 -25.60
CA LEU A 48 12.61 41.85 -24.64
C LEU A 48 12.93 40.62 -23.79
N LYS A 49 13.54 39.58 -24.39
CA LYS A 49 14.01 38.40 -23.64
C LYS A 49 15.12 38.76 -22.66
N LEU A 50 16.07 39.59 -23.11
CA LEU A 50 17.19 40.03 -22.28
C LEU A 50 16.70 40.91 -21.14
N THR A 51 15.90 41.94 -21.42
CA THR A 51 15.35 42.82 -20.38
C THR A 51 14.41 42.10 -19.43
N GLY A 52 13.57 41.18 -19.93
CA GLY A 52 12.72 40.34 -19.09
C GLY A 52 13.54 39.42 -18.17
N ALA A 53 14.58 38.77 -18.70
CA ALA A 53 15.47 37.92 -17.91
C ALA A 53 16.30 38.73 -16.89
N THR A 54 16.80 39.90 -17.26
CA THR A 54 17.57 40.78 -16.37
C THR A 54 16.69 41.38 -15.28
N ALA A 55 15.47 41.83 -15.60
CA ALA A 55 14.52 42.34 -14.62
C ALA A 55 14.09 41.26 -13.63
N THR A 56 13.85 40.03 -14.11
CA THR A 56 13.52 38.89 -13.25
C THR A 56 14.69 38.49 -12.36
N GLY A 57 15.91 38.41 -12.91
CA GLY A 57 17.12 38.09 -12.14
C GLY A 57 17.47 39.17 -11.10
N ALA A 58 17.32 40.44 -11.45
CA ALA A 58 17.51 41.57 -10.54
C ALA A 58 16.45 41.59 -9.43
N ALA A 59 15.18 41.29 -9.75
CA ALA A 59 14.12 41.17 -8.74
C ALA A 59 14.40 39.99 -7.78
N TYR A 60 14.81 38.82 -8.29
CA TYR A 60 15.20 37.68 -7.45
C TYR A 60 16.32 38.05 -6.47
N ALA A 61 17.36 38.75 -6.94
CA ALA A 61 18.47 39.20 -6.11
C ALA A 61 18.09 40.32 -5.13
N ALA A 62 17.27 41.29 -5.56
CA ALA A 62 16.88 42.45 -4.75
C ALA A 62 15.89 42.09 -3.63
N PHE A 63 15.00 41.12 -3.88
CA PHE A 63 14.04 40.64 -2.88
C PHE A 63 14.57 39.46 -2.05
N GLY A 64 15.81 39.03 -2.26
CA GLY A 64 16.48 38.04 -1.41
C GLY A 64 15.81 36.67 -1.43
N PHE A 65 15.22 36.26 -2.55
CA PHE A 65 14.66 34.92 -2.72
C PHE A 65 15.80 33.88 -2.82
N ASP A 66 16.37 33.52 -1.67
CA ASP A 66 17.30 32.42 -1.54
C ASP A 66 16.53 31.09 -1.60
N LEU A 67 16.76 30.31 -2.66
CA LEU A 67 16.15 29.00 -2.84
C LEU A 67 16.92 27.90 -2.09
N ALA A 68 18.15 28.16 -1.63
CA ALA A 68 18.93 27.20 -0.85
C ALA A 68 18.19 26.69 0.40
N PRO A 69 17.52 27.52 1.23
CA PRO A 69 16.70 27.04 2.33
C PRO A 69 15.50 26.22 1.86
N ALA A 70 14.87 26.56 0.73
CA ALA A 70 13.75 25.78 0.19
C ALA A 70 14.18 24.37 -0.26
N TYR A 71 15.32 24.25 -0.93
CA TYR A 71 15.90 22.95 -1.31
C TYR A 71 16.48 22.18 -0.11
N ALA A 72 17.06 22.87 0.87
CA ALA A 72 17.55 22.23 2.10
C ALA A 72 16.41 21.66 2.96
N GLN A 73 15.21 22.21 2.85
CA GLN A 73 13.99 21.70 3.51
C GLN A 73 13.23 20.66 2.67
N ALA A 74 13.54 20.52 1.37
CA ALA A 74 12.96 19.51 0.51
C ALA A 74 13.55 18.12 0.81
N ARG A 75 13.12 17.53 1.94
CA ARG A 75 13.40 16.13 2.24
C ARG A 75 12.71 15.26 1.20
N SER A 76 13.36 14.17 0.79
CA SER A 76 12.69 13.16 -0.02
C SER A 76 11.42 12.68 0.70
N LEU A 77 10.38 12.36 -0.07
CA LEU A 77 9.15 11.84 0.49
C LEU A 77 9.46 10.54 1.24
N LYS A 78 8.88 10.36 2.43
CA LYS A 78 9.04 9.13 3.23
C LYS A 78 8.63 7.86 2.48
N ILE A 79 7.83 8.01 1.42
CA ILE A 79 7.27 6.95 0.57
C ILE A 79 8.05 6.74 -0.74
N ASP A 80 9.16 7.44 -0.98
CA ASP A 80 9.87 7.46 -2.28
C ASP A 80 10.27 6.07 -2.82
N ARG A 81 10.52 5.11 -1.93
CA ARG A 81 10.95 3.74 -2.22
C ARG A 81 9.95 2.69 -1.74
N ALA A 82 8.73 3.12 -1.40
CA ALA A 82 7.69 2.22 -0.95
C ALA A 82 6.83 1.76 -2.12
N THR A 83 6.37 0.51 -2.06
CA THR A 83 5.33 -0.02 -2.94
C THR A 83 3.97 0.32 -2.36
N GLU A 84 3.07 0.84 -3.20
CA GLU A 84 1.68 1.07 -2.86
C GLU A 84 0.88 -0.24 -2.89
N VAL A 85 0.19 -0.54 -1.80
CA VAL A 85 -0.71 -1.70 -1.67
C VAL A 85 -2.08 -1.18 -1.24
N ARG A 86 -3.10 -1.44 -2.06
CA ARG A 86 -4.48 -1.04 -1.73
C ARG A 86 -5.09 -2.00 -0.71
N SER A 87 -5.83 -1.46 0.24
CA SER A 87 -6.49 -2.19 1.32
C SER A 87 -7.79 -1.49 1.73
N VAL A 88 -8.54 -2.10 2.66
CA VAL A 88 -9.83 -1.59 3.14
C VAL A 88 -9.73 -1.34 4.65
N CYS A 89 -10.32 -0.24 5.10
CA CYS A 89 -10.38 0.15 6.51
C CYS A 89 -11.03 -0.95 7.38
N PRO A 90 -10.35 -1.47 8.43
CA PRO A 90 -10.81 -2.64 9.19
C PRO A 90 -11.82 -2.33 10.30
N TYR A 91 -12.37 -1.11 10.35
CA TYR A 91 -13.20 -0.65 11.47
C TYR A 91 -14.70 -0.85 11.24
N CYS A 92 -15.31 0.05 10.46
CA CYS A 92 -16.76 0.11 10.30
C CYS A 92 -17.18 -0.24 8.87
N ALA A 93 -18.46 -0.49 8.67
CA ALA A 93 -19.03 -0.96 7.40
C ALA A 93 -19.05 0.09 6.26
N VAL A 94 -18.49 1.28 6.46
CA VAL A 94 -18.31 2.25 5.36
C VAL A 94 -17.39 1.69 4.28
N GLY A 95 -16.38 0.90 4.66
CA GLY A 95 -15.48 0.27 3.69
C GLY A 95 -14.55 1.24 2.96
N CYS A 96 -14.06 2.28 3.65
CA CYS A 96 -13.11 3.24 3.08
C CYS A 96 -11.89 2.53 2.48
N SER A 97 -11.53 2.88 1.24
CA SER A 97 -10.32 2.39 0.59
C SER A 97 -9.10 3.15 1.12
N MET A 98 -8.01 2.43 1.29
CA MET A 98 -6.74 2.92 1.84
C MET A 98 -5.56 2.47 0.99
N ILE A 99 -4.50 3.26 1.00
CA ILE A 99 -3.21 2.92 0.40
C ILE A 99 -2.21 2.71 1.54
N ALA A 100 -1.63 1.51 1.58
CA ALA A 100 -0.53 1.16 2.47
C ALA A 100 0.79 1.22 1.70
N TYR A 101 1.76 1.95 2.24
CA TYR A 101 3.09 2.11 1.67
C TYR A 101 4.06 1.14 2.35
N VAL A 102 4.58 0.16 1.59
CA VAL A 102 5.40 -0.92 2.12
C VAL A 102 6.77 -0.93 1.44
N THR A 103 7.84 -0.82 2.23
CA THR A 103 9.21 -0.99 1.71
C THR A 103 9.59 -2.47 1.70
N GLY A 104 10.38 -2.89 0.71
CA GLY A 104 10.77 -4.29 0.55
C GLY A 104 9.62 -5.23 0.21
N HIS A 105 8.50 -4.71 -0.30
CA HIS A 105 7.38 -5.53 -0.75
C HIS A 105 7.85 -6.49 -1.86
N GLN A 106 7.53 -7.78 -1.72
CA GLN A 106 7.91 -8.85 -2.66
C GLN A 106 9.43 -9.05 -2.87
N ALA A 107 10.28 -8.38 -2.10
CA ALA A 107 11.72 -8.59 -2.16
C ALA A 107 12.12 -9.85 -1.38
N ALA A 108 12.85 -10.77 -2.02
CA ALA A 108 13.28 -12.01 -1.37
C ALA A 108 14.24 -11.79 -0.18
N ASN A 109 15.02 -10.70 -0.22
CA ASN A 109 16.10 -10.44 0.74
C ASN A 109 15.74 -9.38 1.79
N THR A 110 14.48 -8.96 1.88
CA THR A 110 14.08 -7.88 2.80
C THR A 110 12.72 -8.17 3.39
N LYS A 111 12.60 -7.94 4.69
CA LYS A 111 11.32 -8.06 5.37
C LYS A 111 10.43 -6.86 4.99
N PRO A 112 9.21 -7.10 4.47
CA PRO A 112 8.29 -6.00 4.15
C PRO A 112 8.00 -5.19 5.41
N THR A 113 8.17 -3.87 5.30
CA THR A 113 7.96 -2.94 6.43
C THR A 113 6.96 -1.88 6.02
N LEU A 114 5.87 -1.78 6.78
CA LEU A 114 4.85 -0.75 6.59
C LEU A 114 5.39 0.62 7.03
N VAL A 115 5.39 1.59 6.12
CA VAL A 115 5.94 2.94 6.34
C VAL A 115 4.83 3.97 6.51
N HIS A 116 3.70 3.80 5.82
CA HIS A 116 2.56 4.71 5.95
C HIS A 116 1.25 4.05 5.52
N ILE A 117 0.14 4.60 6.01
CA ILE A 117 -1.22 4.32 5.51
C ILE A 117 -1.94 5.66 5.36
N GLU A 118 -2.60 5.86 4.23
CA GLU A 118 -3.51 6.99 4.00
C GLU A 118 -4.74 6.57 3.18
N GLY A 119 -5.67 7.50 2.94
CA GLY A 119 -6.88 7.22 2.17
C GLY A 119 -6.59 7.17 0.67
N ASP A 120 -7.31 6.31 -0.03
CA ASP A 120 -7.20 6.18 -1.48
C ASP A 120 -8.02 7.28 -2.20
N PRO A 121 -7.35 8.21 -2.94
CA PRO A 121 -8.03 9.30 -3.63
C PRO A 121 -8.94 8.82 -4.77
N ASP A 122 -8.69 7.62 -5.32
CA ASP A 122 -9.50 7.06 -6.41
C ASP A 122 -10.78 6.38 -5.89
N SER A 123 -10.97 6.33 -4.57
CA SER A 123 -12.12 5.65 -3.99
C SER A 123 -13.43 6.40 -4.25
N PRO A 124 -14.46 5.73 -4.78
CA PRO A 124 -15.78 6.34 -4.95
C PRO A 124 -16.53 6.55 -3.62
N ILE A 125 -16.00 5.99 -2.50
CA ILE A 125 -16.65 6.06 -1.19
C ILE A 125 -16.06 7.21 -0.36
N ASN A 126 -14.73 7.28 -0.27
CA ASN A 126 -14.07 8.21 0.62
C ASN A 126 -13.18 9.25 -0.06
N GLU A 127 -12.88 9.15 -1.36
CA GLU A 127 -12.11 10.15 -2.13
C GLU A 127 -10.82 10.61 -1.40
N GLY A 128 -10.11 9.67 -0.77
CA GLY A 128 -8.89 9.95 -0.01
C GLY A 128 -9.08 10.36 1.46
N THR A 129 -10.31 10.61 1.90
CA THR A 129 -10.59 10.99 3.29
C THR A 129 -10.61 9.80 4.24
N LEU A 130 -10.15 9.99 5.48
CA LEU A 130 -10.24 9.01 6.56
C LEU A 130 -10.63 9.68 7.87
N CYS A 131 -11.56 9.06 8.61
CA CYS A 131 -11.88 9.47 9.98
C CYS A 131 -10.69 9.13 10.92
N PRO A 132 -10.64 9.61 12.18
CA PRO A 132 -9.49 9.39 13.06
C PRO A 132 -9.15 7.90 13.25
N LYS A 133 -10.15 7.01 13.27
CA LYS A 133 -9.94 5.55 13.36
C LYS A 133 -9.16 5.04 12.14
N GLY A 134 -9.60 5.42 10.94
CA GLY A 134 -8.97 5.01 9.68
C GLY A 134 -7.58 5.62 9.52
N ALA A 135 -7.42 6.90 9.83
CA ALA A 135 -6.13 7.60 9.76
C ALA A 135 -5.09 7.02 10.73
N SER A 136 -5.52 6.45 11.86
CA SER A 136 -4.65 5.79 12.84
C SER A 136 -4.46 4.28 12.59
N THR A 137 -4.88 3.73 11.44
CA THR A 137 -4.75 2.28 11.16
C THR A 137 -3.31 1.81 11.18
N MET A 138 -2.34 2.65 10.80
CA MET A 138 -0.92 2.30 10.89
C MET A 138 -0.49 2.03 12.34
N GLN A 139 -1.02 2.80 13.30
CA GLN A 139 -0.76 2.59 14.72
C GLN A 139 -1.37 1.27 15.22
N LEU A 140 -2.54 0.88 14.71
CA LEU A 140 -3.13 -0.44 14.99
C LEU A 140 -2.25 -1.57 14.41
N ALA A 141 -1.81 -1.44 13.16
CA ALA A 141 -1.07 -2.48 12.46
C ALA A 141 0.34 -2.72 13.02
N LEU A 142 1.04 -1.63 13.36
CA LEU A 142 2.37 -1.71 13.94
C LEU A 142 2.33 -1.90 15.46
N GLY A 143 1.27 -1.40 16.12
CA GLY A 143 1.22 -1.23 17.56
C GLY A 143 2.31 -0.27 18.04
N GLY A 144 2.10 0.46 19.13
CA GLY A 144 3.25 0.62 20.02
C GLY A 144 3.70 -0.80 20.34
N SER A 145 4.90 -1.21 19.91
CA SER A 145 5.31 -2.62 19.72
C SER A 145 5.15 -3.58 20.90
N ALA A 146 4.69 -3.10 22.06
CA ALA A 146 4.46 -3.87 23.27
C ALA A 146 3.09 -4.60 23.32
N GLU A 147 2.04 -4.10 22.67
CA GLU A 147 0.68 -4.65 22.90
C GLU A 147 0.26 -5.75 21.92
N ARG A 148 0.94 -5.88 20.79
CA ARG A 148 0.63 -6.92 19.81
C ARG A 148 1.16 -8.27 20.29
N ALA A 149 0.26 -9.23 20.51
CA ALA A 149 0.66 -10.60 20.85
C ALA A 149 1.49 -11.21 19.69
N LEU A 150 2.75 -11.56 19.98
CA LEU A 150 3.68 -12.14 18.99
C LEU A 150 3.72 -13.67 19.02
N ARG A 151 3.22 -14.28 20.08
CA ARG A 151 3.22 -15.72 20.33
C ARG A 151 1.93 -16.17 21.00
N PRO A 152 1.51 -17.43 20.82
CA PRO A 152 0.48 -18.04 21.65
C PRO A 152 0.83 -17.93 23.13
N LYS A 153 -0.19 -17.69 23.95
CA LYS A 153 -0.07 -17.63 25.40
C LYS A 153 -1.05 -18.60 26.04
N TYR A 154 -0.60 -19.30 27.07
CA TYR A 154 -1.39 -20.25 27.83
C TYR A 154 -1.51 -19.79 29.29
N ARG A 155 -2.70 -19.97 29.86
CA ARG A 155 -2.98 -19.74 31.28
C ARG A 155 -3.59 -21.02 31.85
N ALA A 156 -2.92 -21.61 32.82
CA ALA A 156 -3.40 -22.82 33.47
C ALA A 156 -4.61 -22.54 34.37
N PRO A 157 -5.49 -23.53 34.61
CA PRO A 157 -6.57 -23.40 35.59
C PRO A 157 -6.03 -22.95 36.95
N GLY A 158 -6.59 -21.88 37.50
CA GLY A 158 -6.17 -21.30 38.79
C GLY A 158 -4.90 -20.44 38.74
N ALA A 159 -4.20 -20.33 37.61
CA ALA A 159 -3.04 -19.44 37.48
C ALA A 159 -3.44 -17.96 37.35
N ASP A 160 -2.58 -17.06 37.77
CA ASP A 160 -2.67 -15.60 37.62
C ASP A 160 -1.80 -15.06 36.46
N GLU A 161 -0.80 -15.82 36.03
CA GLU A 161 0.13 -15.42 34.97
C GLU A 161 -0.06 -16.19 33.63
N TRP A 162 0.38 -15.54 32.54
CA TRP A 162 0.44 -16.12 31.20
C TRP A 162 1.83 -16.68 30.89
N GLN A 163 1.87 -17.82 30.22
CA GLN A 163 3.09 -18.47 29.75
C GLN A 163 3.12 -18.48 28.22
N ASP A 164 4.27 -18.17 27.63
CA ASP A 164 4.47 -18.33 26.18
C ASP A 164 4.43 -19.81 25.81
N MET A 165 3.84 -20.13 24.65
CA MET A 165 3.71 -21.49 24.13
C MET A 165 4.01 -21.49 22.62
N SER A 166 4.50 -22.60 22.09
CA SER A 166 4.64 -22.75 20.63
C SER A 166 3.28 -22.91 19.95
N TRP A 167 3.23 -22.69 18.64
CA TRP A 167 2.00 -22.91 17.86
C TRP A 167 1.57 -24.38 17.84
N ASP A 168 2.52 -25.32 17.75
CA ASP A 168 2.23 -26.76 17.70
C ASP A 168 1.61 -27.24 19.03
N GLU A 169 2.21 -26.85 20.16
CA GLU A 169 1.66 -27.17 21.50
C GLU A 169 0.27 -26.58 21.71
N ALA A 170 0.06 -25.33 21.27
CA ALA A 170 -1.24 -24.66 21.40
C ALA A 170 -2.32 -25.37 20.57
N LEU A 171 -2.01 -25.71 19.32
CA LEU A 171 -2.93 -26.40 18.41
C LEU A 171 -3.23 -27.83 18.87
N GLU A 172 -2.23 -28.58 19.32
CA GLU A 172 -2.42 -29.93 19.84
C GLU A 172 -3.32 -29.92 21.07
N ARG A 173 -3.07 -29.00 22.01
CA ARG A 173 -3.88 -28.85 23.22
C ARG A 173 -5.33 -28.47 22.90
N ILE A 174 -5.55 -27.46 22.04
CA ILE A 174 -6.89 -27.03 21.64
C ILE A 174 -7.63 -28.18 20.95
N THR A 175 -6.97 -28.89 20.04
CA THR A 175 -7.58 -29.98 19.28
C THR A 175 -7.97 -31.14 20.21
N ARG A 176 -7.14 -31.48 21.20
CA ARG A 176 -7.47 -32.48 22.21
C ARG A 176 -8.71 -32.10 23.01
N LEU A 177 -8.75 -30.88 23.55
CA LEU A 177 -9.90 -30.39 24.31
C LEU A 177 -11.19 -30.37 23.48
N VAL A 178 -11.11 -29.92 22.22
CA VAL A 178 -12.24 -29.90 21.29
C VAL A 178 -12.71 -31.32 21.00
N LYS A 179 -11.80 -32.26 20.73
CA LYS A 179 -12.14 -33.66 20.44
C LYS A 179 -12.80 -34.32 21.64
N ASP A 180 -12.17 -34.24 22.82
CA ASP A 180 -12.67 -34.89 24.04
C ASP A 180 -14.05 -34.33 24.40
N THR A 181 -14.22 -33.00 24.36
CA THR A 181 -15.52 -32.37 24.62
C THR A 181 -16.58 -32.77 23.59
N ARG A 182 -16.20 -32.85 22.30
CA ARG A 182 -17.14 -33.25 21.25
C ARG A 182 -17.59 -34.68 21.49
N ASP A 183 -16.67 -35.62 21.70
CA ASP A 183 -17.00 -37.03 21.88
C ASP A 183 -17.88 -37.26 23.11
N ASP A 184 -17.66 -36.50 24.19
CA ASP A 184 -18.46 -36.57 25.42
C ASP A 184 -19.87 -35.96 25.28
N THR A 185 -20.08 -35.05 24.32
CA THR A 185 -21.32 -34.25 24.21
C THR A 185 -22.02 -34.37 22.86
N PHE A 186 -21.57 -35.27 21.98
CA PHE A 186 -22.17 -35.46 20.67
C PHE A 186 -23.49 -36.21 20.77
N GLU A 187 -24.51 -35.67 20.12
CA GLU A 187 -25.85 -36.22 20.01
C GLU A 187 -26.09 -36.62 18.55
N GLU A 188 -26.18 -37.92 18.29
CA GLU A 188 -26.59 -38.43 16.99
C GLU A 188 -28.11 -38.25 16.79
N THR A 189 -28.90 -38.56 17.82
CA THR A 189 -30.36 -38.45 17.82
C THR A 189 -30.87 -37.62 19.00
N ASP A 190 -31.99 -36.94 18.82
CA ASP A 190 -32.72 -36.26 19.91
C ASP A 190 -33.70 -37.19 20.65
N ASP A 191 -34.37 -36.66 21.67
CA ASP A 191 -35.33 -37.39 22.52
C ASP A 191 -36.56 -37.90 21.72
N ASP A 192 -36.87 -37.25 20.59
CA ASP A 192 -37.96 -37.62 19.67
C ASP A 192 -37.51 -38.66 18.61
N GLY A 193 -36.24 -39.06 18.62
CA GLY A 193 -35.66 -40.04 17.69
C GLY A 193 -35.22 -39.48 16.34
N ASN A 194 -35.20 -38.15 16.16
CA ASN A 194 -34.71 -37.53 14.93
C ASN A 194 -33.18 -37.48 14.91
N THR A 195 -32.57 -37.71 13.75
CA THR A 195 -31.12 -37.51 13.57
C THR A 195 -30.77 -36.02 13.59
N VAL A 196 -29.92 -35.61 14.53
CA VAL A 196 -29.50 -34.20 14.72
C VAL A 196 -28.00 -33.97 14.51
N ASN A 197 -27.15 -34.97 14.74
CA ASN A 197 -25.69 -34.90 14.56
C ASN A 197 -25.05 -33.59 15.07
N ARG A 198 -25.31 -33.26 16.34
CA ARG A 198 -24.91 -31.99 16.95
C ARG A 198 -24.07 -32.20 18.21
N GLN A 199 -23.33 -31.18 18.62
CA GLN A 199 -22.72 -31.08 19.95
C GLN A 199 -23.20 -29.81 20.64
N ARG A 200 -23.31 -29.87 21.98
CA ARG A 200 -23.69 -28.74 22.84
C ARG A 200 -22.65 -28.41 23.93
N GLY A 201 -21.48 -29.06 23.91
CA GLY A 201 -20.41 -28.88 24.89
C GLY A 201 -19.57 -27.63 24.71
N PHE A 202 -19.55 -27.02 23.52
CA PHE A 202 -18.86 -25.75 23.27
C PHE A 202 -19.57 -24.88 22.24
N ALA A 203 -19.27 -23.57 22.29
CA ALA A 203 -19.82 -22.56 21.40
C ALA A 203 -18.71 -21.80 20.66
N PHE A 204 -19.06 -21.21 19.53
CA PHE A 204 -18.19 -20.33 18.75
C PHE A 204 -18.78 -18.92 18.69
N THR A 205 -17.96 -17.91 19.03
CA THR A 205 -18.33 -16.49 18.95
C THR A 205 -17.33 -15.72 18.10
N GLY A 206 -17.77 -15.09 17.02
CA GLY A 206 -16.91 -14.21 16.22
C GLY A 206 -17.47 -13.99 14.81
N GLY A 207 -16.75 -13.21 14.00
CA GLY A 207 -16.93 -13.25 12.54
C GLY A 207 -16.82 -11.90 11.83
N ALA A 208 -17.42 -10.82 12.37
CA ALA A 208 -17.62 -9.61 11.57
C ALA A 208 -16.33 -8.82 11.24
N THR A 209 -15.23 -9.11 11.93
CA THR A 209 -13.92 -8.47 11.71
C THR A 209 -12.97 -9.32 10.86
N GLN A 210 -13.38 -10.53 10.50
CA GLN A 210 -12.60 -11.45 9.68
C GLN A 210 -12.89 -11.22 8.19
N SER A 211 -12.05 -11.77 7.33
CA SER A 211 -12.37 -11.81 5.90
C SER A 211 -13.57 -12.73 5.65
N ASN A 212 -14.24 -12.55 4.50
CA ASN A 212 -15.35 -13.42 4.11
C ASN A 212 -14.89 -14.88 3.96
N GLU A 213 -13.67 -15.08 3.47
CA GLU A 213 -13.07 -16.40 3.28
C GLU A 213 -12.80 -17.08 4.62
N GLU A 214 -12.26 -16.35 5.60
CA GLU A 214 -12.05 -16.83 6.97
C GLU A 214 -13.38 -17.16 7.65
N GLY A 215 -14.38 -16.27 7.54
CA GLY A 215 -15.72 -16.50 8.07
C GLY A 215 -16.39 -17.73 7.44
N TYR A 216 -16.22 -17.94 6.14
CA TYR A 216 -16.69 -19.12 5.44
C TYR A 216 -16.02 -20.41 5.95
N LEU A 217 -14.70 -20.39 6.13
CA LEU A 217 -13.96 -21.52 6.69
C LEU A 217 -14.36 -21.82 8.13
N ALA A 218 -14.48 -20.80 8.98
CA ALA A 218 -14.91 -20.94 10.37
C ALA A 218 -16.30 -21.55 10.46
N ALA A 219 -17.25 -21.05 9.67
CA ALA A 219 -18.62 -21.54 9.64
C ALA A 219 -18.70 -23.01 9.18
N LYS A 220 -17.88 -23.40 8.19
CA LYS A 220 -17.80 -24.80 7.76
C LYS A 220 -17.17 -25.70 8.81
N LEU A 221 -16.09 -25.26 9.44
CA LEU A 221 -15.41 -26.01 10.49
C LEU A 221 -16.34 -26.26 11.67
N MET A 222 -16.99 -25.23 12.19
CA MET A 222 -17.86 -25.35 13.38
C MET A 222 -19.07 -26.23 13.11
N ARG A 223 -19.70 -26.12 11.94
CA ARG A 223 -20.80 -27.00 11.53
C ARG A 223 -20.35 -28.44 11.28
N ALA A 224 -19.17 -28.65 10.70
CA ALA A 224 -18.60 -29.99 10.51
C ALA A 224 -18.33 -30.69 11.85
N LEU A 225 -17.99 -29.93 12.89
CA LEU A 225 -17.86 -30.44 14.26
C LEU A 225 -19.22 -30.71 14.95
N GLY A 226 -20.35 -30.33 14.33
CA GLY A 226 -21.70 -30.46 14.89
C GLY A 226 -22.12 -29.30 15.79
N THR A 227 -21.37 -28.19 15.82
CA THR A 227 -21.65 -27.06 16.72
C THR A 227 -22.92 -26.34 16.30
N VAL A 228 -23.86 -26.17 17.23
CA VAL A 228 -25.10 -25.41 17.00
C VAL A 228 -25.06 -23.99 17.58
N TYR A 229 -24.25 -23.78 18.63
CA TYR A 229 -24.07 -22.46 19.23
C TYR A 229 -22.98 -21.68 18.49
N ILE A 230 -23.37 -21.08 17.36
CA ILE A 230 -22.50 -20.27 16.50
C ILE A 230 -23.10 -18.86 16.42
N GLU A 231 -22.47 -17.90 17.08
CA GLU A 231 -22.97 -16.53 17.19
C GLU A 231 -21.90 -15.51 16.78
N GLN A 232 -22.33 -14.32 16.39
CA GLN A 232 -21.45 -13.23 15.97
C GLN A 232 -21.99 -11.86 16.38
N GLN A 233 -21.22 -10.80 16.11
CA GLN A 233 -21.57 -9.43 16.46
C GLN A 233 -22.94 -8.99 15.92
N ALA A 234 -23.40 -9.54 14.78
CA ALA A 234 -24.70 -9.24 14.20
C ALA A 234 -25.91 -9.63 15.09
N ARG A 235 -25.70 -10.43 16.15
CA ARG A 235 -26.74 -10.76 17.13
C ARG A 235 -27.05 -9.60 18.09
N VAL A 236 -26.04 -8.78 18.39
CA VAL A 236 -26.08 -7.68 19.37
C VAL A 236 -26.39 -6.38 18.67
#